data_AF-A0A8T3QDT1-F1
#
_entry.id   AF-A0A8T3QDT1-F1
#
_cell.length_a   1.000
_cell.length_b   1.000
_cell.length_c   1.000
_cell.angle_alpha   90.00
_cell.angle_beta   90.00
_cell.angle_gamma   90.00
#
_symmetry.space_group_name_H-M   'P 1'
#
loop_
_entity.id
_entity.type
_entity.pdbx_description
1 polymer ?
#
loop_
_entity_poly.entity_id
_entity_poly.type
_entity_poly.pdbx_seq_one_letter_code
_entity_poly.pdbx_strand_id
1 'polypeptide(L)'
;MRYGCCDERRLQAVKEAGALNGIEYLEVSDSEAPSEALRQRTLFVRLLDPPAALTPANVRITGGERIPVGVEWVAPATAPPATEDPALVAGLRDPATILLVRTDAQGDFSTYTLRLVAGSGSDVPPAGFDPRLSSVEFSFKVECDADFDCAPVCTCRPEPATGPEIDYLAKDF
;
A
#
# COMPACT_ATOMS: atom_id res chain seq x y z
N MET A 1 13.12 -4.93 0.07
CA MET A 1 12.52 -5.08 -1.26
C MET A 1 11.46 -4.00 -1.45
N ARG A 2 11.30 -3.45 -2.66
CA ARG A 2 10.26 -2.46 -2.99
C ARG A 2 9.15 -3.14 -3.77
N TYR A 3 7.91 -2.90 -3.37
CA TYR A 3 6.71 -3.34 -4.05
C TYR A 3 6.02 -2.14 -4.68
N GLY A 4 5.75 -2.15 -5.98
CA GLY A 4 5.14 -1.02 -6.69
C GLY A 4 3.83 -1.42 -7.38
N CYS A 5 3.03 -0.42 -7.76
CA CYS A 5 1.90 -0.66 -8.67
C CYS A 5 2.42 -0.95 -10.08
N CYS A 6 1.79 -1.89 -10.79
CA CYS A 6 2.28 -2.40 -12.08
C CYS A 6 1.96 -1.50 -13.27
N ASP A 7 1.21 -0.41 -13.05
CA ASP A 7 0.91 0.58 -14.06
C ASP A 7 1.99 1.69 -14.05
N GLU A 8 3.22 1.32 -14.43
CA GLU A 8 4.36 2.24 -14.48
C GLU A 8 4.09 3.46 -15.39
N ARG A 9 3.31 3.25 -16.47
CA ARG A 9 2.87 4.33 -17.35
C ARG A 9 1.96 5.30 -16.62
N ARG A 10 1.00 4.80 -15.83
CA ARG A 10 0.16 5.67 -15.00
C ARG A 10 0.98 6.38 -13.93
N LEU A 11 1.90 5.67 -13.28
CA LEU A 11 2.81 6.28 -12.30
C LEU A 11 3.58 7.46 -12.90
N GLN A 12 4.17 7.27 -14.08
CA GLN A 12 4.91 8.31 -14.78
C GLN A 12 4.00 9.48 -15.20
N ALA A 13 2.82 9.18 -15.76
CA ALA A 13 1.85 10.22 -16.14
C ALA A 13 1.36 11.05 -14.94
N VAL A 14 1.14 10.41 -13.78
CA VAL A 14 0.74 11.10 -12.55
C VAL A 14 1.89 11.98 -12.03
N LYS A 15 3.13 11.46 -12.04
CA LYS A 15 4.33 12.24 -11.68
C LYS A 15 4.50 13.48 -12.55
N GLU A 16 4.33 13.35 -13.87
CA GLU A 16 4.47 14.46 -14.82
C GLU A 16 3.36 15.48 -14.69
N ALA A 17 2.12 15.04 -14.42
CA ALA A 17 0.99 15.93 -14.24
C ALA A 17 1.04 16.68 -12.89
N GLY A 18 1.55 16.06 -11.83
CA GLY A 18 1.65 16.65 -10.49
C GLY A 18 0.31 17.01 -9.84
N ALA A 19 -0.79 16.40 -10.31
CA ALA A 19 -2.15 16.75 -9.91
C ALA A 19 -2.79 15.73 -8.96
N LEU A 20 -2.25 14.51 -8.90
CA LEU A 20 -2.77 13.42 -8.09
C LEU A 20 -1.63 12.78 -7.29
N ASN A 21 -1.93 12.40 -6.06
CA ASN A 21 -1.06 11.57 -5.24
C ASN A 21 -1.27 10.08 -5.55
N GLY A 22 -0.36 9.24 -5.12
CA GLY A 22 -0.40 7.80 -5.32
C GLY A 22 0.74 7.10 -4.59
N ILE A 23 0.62 5.80 -4.41
CA ILE A 23 1.69 4.94 -3.91
C ILE A 23 2.72 4.77 -5.02
N GLU A 24 3.95 5.20 -4.75
CA GLU A 24 5.09 4.92 -5.63
C GLU A 24 5.62 3.51 -5.36
N TYR A 25 5.88 3.19 -4.10
CA TYR A 25 6.25 1.85 -3.66
C TYR A 25 5.99 1.65 -2.17
N LEU A 26 6.02 0.40 -1.74
CA LEU A 26 5.96 -0.06 -0.37
C LEU A 26 7.20 -0.87 -0.04
N GLU A 27 7.76 -0.66 1.15
CA GLU A 27 8.84 -1.48 1.72
C GLU A 27 8.40 -2.06 3.07
N VAL A 28 8.85 -3.27 3.35
CA VAL A 28 8.65 -3.93 4.66
C VAL A 28 9.91 -3.74 5.49
N SER A 29 9.77 -3.15 6.68
CA SER A 29 10.86 -3.04 7.66
C SER A 29 11.20 -4.42 8.22
N ASP A 30 12.39 -4.95 7.92
CA ASP A 30 12.84 -6.26 8.44
C ASP A 30 14.12 -6.12 9.26
N SER A 31 15.30 -6.41 8.69
CA SER A 31 16.58 -6.37 9.41
C SER A 31 16.97 -5.00 9.94
N GLU A 32 16.35 -3.94 9.42
CA GLU A 32 16.56 -2.56 9.84
C GLU A 32 15.58 -2.10 10.93
N ALA A 33 14.68 -2.99 11.40
CA ALA A 33 13.76 -2.66 12.47
C ALA A 33 14.53 -2.36 13.78
N PRO A 34 14.06 -1.40 14.61
CA PRO A 34 14.76 -1.03 15.86
C PRO A 34 14.89 -2.17 16.87
N SER A 35 14.05 -3.21 16.77
CA SER A 35 14.13 -4.41 17.60
C SER A 35 13.59 -5.63 16.86
N GLU A 36 14.00 -6.83 17.30
CA GLU A 36 13.49 -8.10 16.76
C GLU A 36 11.96 -8.21 16.82
N ALA A 37 11.33 -7.63 17.84
CA ALA A 37 9.87 -7.65 18.01
C ALA A 37 9.12 -6.77 16.99
N LEU A 38 9.81 -5.82 16.34
CA LEU A 38 9.25 -4.93 15.33
C LEU A 38 9.60 -5.34 13.90
N ARG A 39 10.39 -6.42 13.73
CA ARG A 39 10.68 -6.97 12.42
C ARG A 39 9.40 -7.35 11.71
N GLN A 40 9.30 -6.90 10.46
CA GLN A 40 8.17 -7.10 9.56
C GLN A 40 6.84 -6.60 10.14
N ARG A 41 6.89 -5.61 11.05
CA ARG A 41 5.70 -4.96 11.62
C ARG A 41 5.54 -3.49 11.23
N THR A 42 6.49 -2.93 10.47
CA THR A 42 6.35 -1.58 9.90
C THR A 42 6.38 -1.67 8.39
N LEU A 43 5.41 -1.06 7.73
CA LEU A 43 5.40 -0.82 6.30
C LEU A 43 5.75 0.65 6.06
N PHE A 44 6.72 0.89 5.18
CA PHE A 44 7.06 2.21 4.67
C PHE A 44 6.39 2.37 3.32
N VAL A 45 5.34 3.19 3.25
CA VAL A 45 4.61 3.46 2.00
C VAL A 45 5.10 4.80 1.46
N ARG A 46 5.86 4.76 0.36
CA ARG A 46 6.28 5.96 -0.37
C ARG A 46 5.12 6.45 -1.22
N LEU A 47 4.80 7.72 -1.05
CA LEU A 47 3.82 8.45 -1.84
C LEU A 47 4.50 9.40 -2.82
N LEU A 48 3.77 9.83 -3.83
CA LEU A 48 4.26 10.82 -4.80
C LEU A 48 4.33 12.22 -4.19
N ASP A 49 3.33 12.56 -3.38
CA ASP A 49 3.25 13.82 -2.65
C ASP A 49 3.04 13.54 -1.15
N PRO A 50 3.34 14.51 -0.27
CA PRO A 50 3.08 14.36 1.16
C PRO A 50 1.62 13.93 1.43
N PRO A 51 1.41 12.90 2.28
CA PRO A 51 0.06 12.47 2.60
C PRO A 51 -0.70 13.60 3.29
N ALA A 52 -1.97 13.80 2.89
CA ALA A 52 -2.94 14.46 3.77
C ALA A 52 -3.05 13.63 5.08
N ALA A 53 -3.69 14.15 6.13
CA ALA A 53 -3.79 13.48 7.44
C ALA A 53 -4.51 12.11 7.35
N LEU A 54 -3.78 11.06 6.95
CA LEU A 54 -4.25 9.69 6.84
C LEU A 54 -4.19 9.05 8.22
N THR A 55 -5.24 8.30 8.53
CA THR A 55 -5.41 7.58 9.79
C THR A 55 -5.51 6.08 9.53
N PRO A 56 -5.54 5.22 10.56
CA PRO A 56 -5.80 3.80 10.38
C PRO A 56 -7.09 3.50 9.60
N ALA A 57 -8.12 4.37 9.69
CA ALA A 57 -9.35 4.21 8.94
C ALA A 57 -9.18 4.38 7.41
N ASN A 58 -8.05 4.93 6.97
CA ASN A 58 -7.73 5.14 5.56
C ASN A 58 -6.85 4.02 4.98
N VAL A 59 -6.37 3.09 5.79
CA VAL A 59 -5.48 2.01 5.33
C VAL A 59 -6.17 0.68 5.57
N ARG A 60 -6.33 -0.09 4.49
CA ARG A 60 -6.86 -1.45 4.55
C ARG A 60 -5.82 -2.43 4.08
N ILE A 61 -5.54 -3.45 4.88
CA ILE A 61 -4.73 -4.60 4.50
C ILE A 61 -5.68 -5.79 4.34
N THR A 62 -5.66 -6.41 3.17
CA THR A 62 -6.40 -7.65 2.87
C THR A 62 -5.45 -8.70 2.33
N GLY A 63 -5.92 -9.94 2.19
CA GLY A 63 -5.07 -11.09 1.86
C GLY A 63 -4.61 -11.78 3.15
N GLY A 64 -3.46 -12.45 3.10
CA GLY A 64 -3.01 -13.30 4.19
C GLY A 64 -3.90 -14.52 4.33
N GLU A 65 -3.54 -15.62 3.65
CA GLU A 65 -4.39 -16.83 3.64
C GLU A 65 -4.50 -17.45 5.03
N ARG A 66 -3.43 -17.35 5.83
CA ARG A 66 -3.35 -17.94 7.18
C ARG A 66 -3.32 -16.89 8.29
N ILE A 67 -2.64 -15.77 8.06
CA ILE A 67 -2.45 -14.73 9.07
C ILE A 67 -3.13 -13.44 8.60
N PRO A 68 -4.34 -13.12 9.10
CA PRO A 68 -4.92 -11.79 8.86
C PRO A 68 -4.05 -10.74 9.57
N VAL A 69 -3.83 -9.61 8.91
CA VAL A 69 -3.02 -8.50 9.43
C VAL A 69 -3.87 -7.24 9.50
N GLY A 70 -3.96 -6.66 10.69
CA GLY A 70 -4.60 -5.39 10.96
C GLY A 70 -3.60 -4.22 11.02
N VAL A 71 -4.16 -3.01 11.04
CA VAL A 71 -3.41 -1.75 11.17
C VAL A 71 -3.54 -1.24 12.60
N GLU A 72 -2.41 -1.13 13.31
CA GLU A 72 -2.36 -0.64 14.69
C GLU A 72 -2.34 0.89 14.72
N TRP A 73 -1.45 1.51 13.93
CA TRP A 73 -1.40 2.95 13.77
C TRP A 73 -0.85 3.35 12.40
N VAL A 74 -1.14 4.60 12.01
CA VAL A 74 -0.66 5.23 10.76
C VAL A 74 -0.16 6.63 11.10
N ALA A 75 1.02 6.98 10.61
CA ALA A 75 1.61 8.31 10.83
C ALA A 75 2.52 8.72 9.66
N PRO A 76 2.67 10.01 9.36
CA PRO A 76 3.71 10.46 8.44
C PRO A 76 5.09 10.26 9.09
N ALA A 77 6.12 9.92 8.30
CA ALA A 77 7.47 9.73 8.82
C ALA A 77 8.12 11.02 9.36
N THR A 78 7.55 12.19 9.05
CA THR A 78 7.94 13.48 9.65
C THR A 78 7.43 13.67 11.09
N ALA A 79 6.44 12.90 11.51
CA ALA A 79 5.87 12.96 12.85
C ALA A 79 5.44 11.55 13.33
N PRO A 80 6.40 10.61 13.52
CA PRO A 80 6.08 9.30 14.07
C PRO A 80 5.54 9.42 15.50
N PRO A 81 4.77 8.43 16.00
CA PRO A 81 4.30 8.43 17.38
C PRO A 81 5.47 8.54 18.36
N ALA A 82 5.30 9.30 19.45
CA ALA A 82 6.36 9.54 20.44
C ALA A 82 6.84 8.27 21.18
N THR A 83 6.09 7.17 21.07
CA THR A 83 6.43 5.84 21.61
C THR A 83 7.40 5.06 20.73
N GLU A 84 7.62 5.49 19.49
CA GLU A 84 8.49 4.80 18.53
C GLU A 84 9.94 5.28 18.65
N ASP A 85 10.89 4.38 18.38
CA ASP A 85 12.31 4.70 18.37
C ASP A 85 12.63 5.69 17.23
N PRO A 86 13.32 6.82 17.49
CA PRO A 86 13.76 7.75 16.43
C PRO A 86 14.58 7.08 15.31
N ALA A 87 15.24 5.96 15.60
CA ALA A 87 15.95 5.14 14.61
C ALA A 87 15.04 4.64 13.49
N LEU A 88 13.72 4.48 13.74
CA LEU A 88 12.75 4.00 12.75
C LEU A 88 12.69 4.88 11.50
N VAL A 89 12.91 6.19 11.67
CA VAL A 89 12.89 7.17 10.57
C VAL A 89 14.28 7.71 10.24
N ALA A 90 15.31 7.28 10.97
CA ALA A 90 16.68 7.71 10.75
C ALA A 90 17.19 7.19 9.39
N GLY A 91 17.76 8.09 8.59
CA GLY A 91 18.31 7.73 7.27
C GLY A 91 17.29 7.59 6.15
N LEU A 92 15.98 7.75 6.43
CA LEU A 92 14.97 7.83 5.38
C LEU A 92 15.25 9.01 4.46
N ARG A 93 15.30 8.75 3.16
CA ARG A 93 15.39 9.80 2.14
C ARG A 93 14.00 10.40 1.97
N ASP A 94 13.88 11.72 2.09
CA ASP A 94 12.61 12.44 1.93
C ASP A 94 11.46 11.85 2.78
N PRO A 95 11.51 12.01 4.12
CA PRO A 95 10.48 11.47 5.02
C PRO A 95 9.11 12.16 4.84
N ALA A 96 9.04 13.31 4.17
CA ALA A 96 7.78 14.03 3.94
C ALA A 96 6.81 13.26 3.05
N THR A 97 7.31 12.38 2.18
CA THR A 97 6.53 11.55 1.27
C THR A 97 6.36 10.10 1.76
N ILE A 98 6.76 9.79 2.99
CA ILE A 98 6.66 8.45 3.55
C ILE A 98 5.54 8.39 4.58
N LEU A 99 4.62 7.47 4.38
CA LEU A 99 3.62 7.06 5.35
C LEU A 99 4.09 5.79 6.06
N LEU A 100 4.16 5.84 7.38
CA LEU A 100 4.44 4.70 8.24
C LEU A 100 3.11 4.01 8.59
N VAL A 101 3.07 2.69 8.38
CA VAL A 101 1.94 1.85 8.77
C VAL A 101 2.45 0.75 9.70
N ARG A 102 2.04 0.78 10.96
CA ARG A 102 2.31 -0.29 11.93
C ARG A 102 1.24 -1.35 11.87
N THR A 103 1.66 -2.60 11.81
CA THR A 103 0.76 -3.75 11.79
C THR A 103 0.74 -4.49 13.12
N ASP A 104 -0.38 -5.12 13.43
CA ASP A 104 -0.56 -5.92 14.64
C ASP A 104 0.18 -7.28 14.57
N ALA A 105 0.50 -7.74 13.37
CA ALA A 105 1.20 -9.00 13.11
C ALA A 105 2.28 -8.85 12.04
N GLN A 106 3.24 -9.79 12.07
CA GLN A 106 4.39 -9.89 11.16
C GLN A 106 4.11 -10.65 9.85
N GLY A 107 2.82 -10.88 9.54
CA GLY A 107 2.35 -11.62 8.37
C GLY A 107 3.04 -12.96 8.11
N ASP A 108 2.88 -13.47 6.89
CA ASP A 108 3.50 -14.69 6.38
C ASP A 108 3.96 -14.50 4.92
N PHE A 109 4.22 -15.61 4.22
CA PHE A 109 4.65 -15.64 2.82
C PHE A 109 3.49 -15.39 1.83
N SER A 110 2.23 -15.28 2.29
CA SER A 110 1.10 -15.00 1.41
C SER A 110 1.20 -13.61 0.79
N THR A 111 0.46 -13.40 -0.30
CA THR A 111 0.24 -12.07 -0.86
C THR A 111 -0.75 -11.28 -0.01
N TYR A 112 -0.38 -10.06 0.32
CA TYR A 112 -1.20 -9.05 0.98
C TYR A 112 -1.41 -7.89 0.02
N THR A 113 -2.54 -7.22 0.14
CA THR A 113 -2.83 -5.98 -0.58
C THR A 113 -3.02 -4.86 0.42
N LEU A 114 -2.17 -3.83 0.37
CA LEU A 114 -2.42 -2.56 1.04
C LEU A 114 -3.23 -1.67 0.10
N ARG A 115 -4.32 -1.09 0.60
CA ARG A 115 -5.16 -0.13 -0.10
C ARG A 115 -5.37 1.12 0.74
N LEU A 116 -5.22 2.27 0.10
CA LEU A 116 -5.64 3.56 0.63
C LEU A 116 -7.11 3.79 0.29
N VAL A 117 -7.93 4.08 1.30
CA VAL A 117 -9.38 4.31 1.18
C VAL A 117 -9.79 5.63 1.82
N ALA A 118 -10.87 6.22 1.33
CA ALA A 118 -11.42 7.48 1.86
C ALA A 118 -11.82 7.40 3.34
N GLY A 119 -12.17 6.20 3.81
CA GLY A 119 -12.49 5.92 5.21
C GLY A 119 -12.97 4.49 5.41
N SER A 120 -13.25 4.13 6.65
CA SER A 120 -13.74 2.80 7.01
C SER A 120 -15.02 2.44 6.25
N GLY A 121 -15.00 1.33 5.50
CA GLY A 121 -16.14 0.86 4.71
C GLY A 121 -16.25 1.45 3.30
N SER A 122 -15.31 2.31 2.88
CA SER A 122 -15.20 2.78 1.50
C SER A 122 -14.23 1.91 0.70
N ASP A 123 -14.54 1.68 -0.59
CA ASP A 123 -13.59 1.11 -1.57
C ASP A 123 -12.98 2.19 -2.49
N VAL A 124 -13.37 3.44 -2.30
CA VAL A 124 -12.88 4.60 -3.07
C VAL A 124 -11.61 5.15 -2.41
N PRO A 125 -10.58 5.55 -3.17
CA PRO A 125 -9.37 6.17 -2.62
C PRO A 125 -9.68 7.51 -1.92
N PRO A 126 -8.76 8.00 -1.06
CA PRO A 126 -8.86 9.36 -0.51
C PRO A 126 -8.91 10.42 -1.61
N ALA A 127 -9.49 11.58 -1.30
CA ALA A 127 -9.52 12.69 -2.25
C ALA A 127 -8.11 13.09 -2.70
N GLY A 128 -7.94 13.34 -3.99
CA GLY A 128 -6.64 13.68 -4.58
C GLY A 128 -5.72 12.48 -4.84
N PHE A 129 -6.13 11.24 -4.56
CA PHE A 129 -5.37 10.05 -4.92
C PHE A 129 -5.83 9.45 -6.25
N ASP A 130 -4.86 8.97 -7.02
CA ASP A 130 -5.13 8.17 -8.21
C ASP A 130 -5.70 6.79 -7.84
N PRO A 131 -6.86 6.38 -8.36
CA PRO A 131 -7.46 5.08 -8.02
C PRO A 131 -6.59 3.87 -8.36
N ARG A 132 -5.76 3.95 -9.41
CA ARG A 132 -4.88 2.85 -9.82
C ARG A 132 -3.62 2.77 -8.96
N LEU A 133 -3.13 3.93 -8.51
CA LEU A 133 -1.97 4.02 -7.60
C LEU A 133 -2.38 4.03 -6.11
N SER A 134 -3.62 3.69 -5.78
CA SER A 134 -4.12 3.64 -4.40
C SER A 134 -3.99 2.26 -3.74
N SER A 135 -3.42 1.28 -4.43
CA SER A 135 -3.20 -0.05 -3.89
C SER A 135 -1.90 -0.67 -4.38
N VAL A 136 -1.31 -1.52 -3.54
CA VAL A 136 -0.08 -2.25 -3.82
C VAL A 136 -0.16 -3.64 -3.20
N GLU A 137 0.34 -4.64 -3.92
CA GLU A 137 0.47 -6.01 -3.43
C GLU A 137 1.89 -6.22 -2.91
N PHE A 138 2.02 -6.91 -1.79
CA PHE A 138 3.29 -7.14 -1.12
C PHE A 138 3.26 -8.45 -0.32
N SER A 139 4.43 -8.91 0.12
CA SER A 139 4.56 -10.01 1.07
C SER A 139 5.43 -9.55 2.24
N PHE A 140 5.14 -10.04 3.45
CA PHE A 140 5.95 -9.74 4.63
C PHE A 140 7.28 -10.50 4.63
N LYS A 141 7.29 -11.66 3.97
CA LYS A 141 8.48 -12.50 3.83
C LYS A 141 8.97 -12.38 2.40
N VAL A 142 10.23 -11.99 2.24
CA VAL A 142 10.85 -11.94 0.92
C VAL A 142 11.02 -13.39 0.44
N GLU A 143 10.32 -13.77 -0.63
CA GLU A 143 10.58 -15.00 -1.36
C GLU A 143 11.84 -14.82 -2.22
N CYS A 144 13.02 -14.80 -1.62
CA CYS A 144 14.27 -14.84 -2.38
C CYS A 144 15.16 -15.96 -1.87
N ASP A 145 14.87 -17.19 -2.33
CA ASP A 145 15.91 -18.17 -2.55
C ASP A 145 16.40 -18.03 -4.02
N ALA A 146 17.57 -17.41 -4.17
CA ALA A 146 18.46 -17.37 -5.35
C ALA A 146 18.03 -16.60 -6.61
N ASP A 147 18.81 -15.55 -6.93
CA ASP A 147 19.37 -15.10 -8.23
C ASP A 147 18.58 -15.20 -9.57
N PHE A 148 17.29 -15.50 -9.58
CA PHE A 148 16.49 -15.57 -10.82
C PHE A 148 15.22 -14.72 -10.72
N ASP A 149 15.23 -13.59 -11.42
CA ASP A 149 14.07 -12.82 -11.90
C ASP A 149 12.89 -12.63 -10.93
N CYS A 150 13.15 -12.16 -9.71
CA CYS A 150 12.12 -11.61 -8.83
C CYS A 150 11.67 -10.20 -9.29
N ALA A 151 11.25 -10.08 -10.55
CA ALA A 151 10.33 -9.00 -10.90
C ALA A 151 9.04 -9.26 -10.10
N PRO A 152 8.56 -8.30 -9.28
CA PRO A 152 7.36 -8.49 -8.50
C PRO A 152 6.23 -8.99 -9.41
N VAL A 153 5.63 -10.14 -9.09
CA VAL A 153 4.49 -10.66 -9.85
C VAL A 153 3.38 -9.64 -9.73
N CYS A 154 3.12 -9.00 -10.86
CA CYS A 154 2.49 -7.72 -10.90
C CYS A 154 1.02 -7.88 -11.28
N THR A 155 0.19 -8.34 -10.34
CA THR A 155 -1.26 -8.50 -10.55
C THR A 155 -1.99 -7.19 -10.27
N CYS A 156 -1.94 -6.26 -11.22
CA CYS A 156 -2.85 -5.11 -11.20
C CYS A 156 -4.31 -5.59 -11.23
N ARG A 157 -5.17 -4.93 -10.44
CA ARG A 157 -6.62 -5.17 -10.42
C ARG A 157 -7.15 -5.23 -11.86
N PRO A 158 -7.84 -6.32 -12.26
CA PRO A 158 -8.57 -6.31 -13.53
C PRO A 158 -9.60 -5.17 -13.47
N GLU A 159 -9.66 -4.39 -14.54
CA GLU A 159 -10.63 -3.30 -14.69
C GLU A 159 -12.02 -3.84 -14.30
N PRO A 160 -12.80 -3.12 -13.47
CA PRO A 160 -14.12 -3.60 -13.07
C PRO A 160 -14.90 -3.88 -14.35
N ALA A 161 -15.29 -5.15 -14.55
CA ALA A 161 -16.12 -5.52 -15.68
C ALA A 161 -17.33 -4.58 -15.71
N THR A 162 -17.54 -3.90 -16.83
CA THR A 162 -18.80 -3.22 -17.10
C THR A 162 -19.90 -4.24 -16.85
N GLY A 163 -20.73 -3.98 -15.85
CA GLY A 163 -21.89 -4.83 -15.57
C GLY A 163 -22.70 -5.01 -16.85
N PRO A 164 -23.34 -6.17 -17.06
CA PRO A 164 -24.09 -6.41 -18.27
C PRO A 164 -25.11 -5.28 -18.48
N GLU A 165 -25.12 -4.70 -19.68
CA GLU A 165 -26.23 -3.85 -20.11
C GLU A 165 -27.50 -4.69 -20.00
N ILE A 166 -28.37 -4.35 -19.05
CA ILE A 166 -29.69 -4.96 -18.98
C ILE A 166 -30.47 -4.35 -20.15
N ASP A 167 -30.54 -5.10 -21.24
CA ASP A 167 -31.43 -4.80 -22.36
C ASP A 167 -32.87 -5.08 -21.93
N TYR A 168 -33.63 -4.01 -21.66
CA TYR A 168 -35.04 -4.07 -21.27
C TYR A 168 -36.00 -4.17 -22.47
N LEU A 169 -35.56 -4.65 -23.64
CA LEU A 169 -36.44 -4.92 -24.79
C LEU A 169 -36.86 -6.39 -24.91
N ALA A 170 -37.44 -6.95 -23.84
CA ALA A 170 -38.37 -8.07 -23.98
C ALA A 170 -39.79 -7.51 -24.02
N LYS A 171 -40.21 -7.10 -25.22
CA LYS A 171 -41.60 -6.74 -25.52
C LYS A 171 -42.24 -7.90 -26.25
N ASP A 172 -42.76 -8.86 -25.49
CA ASP A 172 -43.59 -9.92 -26.05
C ASP A 172 -45.08 -9.66 -25.73
N PHE A 173 -45.79 -9.47 -26.85
CA PHE A 173 -47.21 -9.31 -27.17
C PHE A 173 -48.30 -9.69 -26.16
#